data_AF-A0A2S8W098-F1
#
_entry.id   AF-A0A2S8W098-F1
#
_cell.length_a   1.000
_cell.length_b   1.000
_cell.length_c   1.000
_cell.angle_alpha   90.00
_cell.angle_beta   90.00
_cell.angle_gamma   90.00
#
_symmetry.space_group_name_H-M   'P 1'
#
loop_
_entity.id
_entity.type
_entity.pdbx_description
1 polymer ?
#
loop_
_entity_poly.entity_id
_entity_poly.type
_entity_poly.pdbx_seq_one_letter_code
_entity_poly.pdbx_strand_id
1 'polypeptide(L)' 'MELQANHVQALREIDGGATIFDFFLAKDLREVQKVDSELLTIVDNMNELSKITGITYNGAERLPYFGAILTRKGKDVIYK' A
#
# COMPACT_ATOMS: atom_id res chain seq x y z
N MET A 1 -12.92 -11.51 -8.11
CA MET A 1 -12.39 -10.28 -8.71
C MET A 1 -10.98 -10.60 -9.16
N GLU A 2 -10.55 -10.11 -10.33
CA GLU A 2 -9.22 -10.39 -10.89
C GLU A 2 -8.35 -9.13 -10.86
N LEU A 3 -7.02 -9.29 -10.94
CA LEU A 3 -6.11 -8.17 -11.04
C LEU A 3 -6.26 -7.45 -12.40
N GLN A 4 -6.29 -6.13 -12.36
CA GLN A 4 -6.38 -5.25 -13.52
C GLN A 4 -5.06 -4.50 -13.70
N ALA A 5 -4.90 -3.81 -14.84
CA ALA A 5 -3.65 -3.10 -15.14
C ALA A 5 -3.31 -2.03 -14.08
N ASN A 6 -4.31 -1.30 -13.57
CA ASN A 6 -4.14 -0.31 -12.50
C ASN A 6 -3.68 -0.97 -11.18
N HIS A 7 -4.17 -2.17 -10.87
CA HIS A 7 -3.73 -2.94 -9.71
C HIS A 7 -2.24 -3.31 -9.78
N VAL A 8 -1.77 -3.76 -10.95
CA VAL A 8 -0.34 -4.08 -11.17
C VAL A 8 0.51 -2.81 -11.08
N GLN A 9 0.02 -1.70 -11.63
CA GLN A 9 0.70 -0.41 -11.52
C GLN A 9 0.81 0.06 -10.05
N ALA A 10 -0.27 -0.05 -9.29
CA ALA A 10 -0.28 0.27 -7.86
C ALA A 10 0.73 -0.59 -7.06
N LEU A 11 0.88 -1.88 -7.40
CA LEU A 11 1.89 -2.75 -6.79
C LEU A 11 3.32 -2.31 -7.10
N ARG A 12 3.58 -1.85 -8.34
CA ARG A 12 4.90 -1.31 -8.73
C ARG A 12 5.24 -0.04 -7.97
N GLU A 13 4.26 0.82 -7.71
CA GLU A 13 4.46 2.08 -6.96
C GLU A 13 4.85 1.85 -5.49
N ILE A 14 4.56 0.66 -4.93
CA ILE A 14 4.85 0.31 -3.54
C ILE A 14 5.94 -0.75 -3.37
N ASP A 15 6.71 -1.09 -4.41
CA ASP A 15 7.71 -2.17 -4.37
C ASP A 15 8.76 -2.01 -3.24
N GLY A 16 9.15 -0.76 -2.97
CA GLY A 16 10.04 -0.39 -1.86
C GLY A 16 9.33 -0.05 -0.54
N GLY A 17 8.01 -0.17 -0.50
CA GLY A 17 7.17 0.40 0.55
C GLY A 17 6.88 1.88 0.32
N ALA A 18 5.65 2.30 0.64
CA ALA A 18 5.22 3.68 0.48
C ALA A 18 4.19 4.08 1.54
N THR A 19 4.16 5.38 1.86
CA THR A 19 3.06 6.00 2.62
C THR A 19 2.07 6.59 1.63
N ILE A 20 0.81 6.18 1.71
CA ILE A 20 -0.18 6.45 0.67
C ILE A 20 -1.06 7.64 1.05
N PHE A 21 -0.94 8.73 0.30
CA PHE A 21 -1.78 9.93 0.45
C PHE A 21 -2.79 10.07 -0.69
N ASP A 22 -2.57 9.43 -1.83
CA ASP A 22 -3.46 9.51 -2.98
C ASP A 22 -4.66 8.56 -2.83
N PHE A 23 -5.85 9.04 -3.17
CA PHE A 23 -7.08 8.28 -3.01
C PHE A 23 -7.20 7.13 -4.02
N PHE A 24 -6.81 7.34 -5.27
CA PHE A 24 -6.93 6.32 -6.30
C PHE A 24 -5.94 5.19 -6.04
N LEU A 25 -4.70 5.51 -5.67
CA LEU A 25 -3.72 4.52 -5.24
C LEU A 25 -4.20 3.75 -4.00
N ALA A 26 -4.74 4.43 -3.00
CA ALA A 26 -5.27 3.78 -1.80
C ALA A 26 -6.43 2.83 -2.13
N LYS A 27 -7.34 3.25 -3.02
CA LYS A 27 -8.45 2.42 -3.48
C LYS A 27 -7.93 1.18 -4.20
N ASP A 28 -7.02 1.34 -5.16
CA ASP A 28 -6.49 0.24 -5.96
C ASP A 28 -5.75 -0.79 -5.10
N LEU A 29 -4.96 -0.35 -4.13
CA LEU A 29 -4.29 -1.25 -3.17
C LEU A 29 -5.28 -2.01 -2.27
N ARG A 30 -6.40 -1.40 -1.89
CA ARG A 30 -7.47 -2.09 -1.16
C ARG A 30 -8.21 -3.10 -2.04
N GLU A 31 -8.36 -2.82 -3.33
CA GLU A 31 -8.92 -3.78 -4.29
C GLU A 31 -7.96 -4.96 -4.51
N VAL A 32 -6.65 -4.72 -4.60
CA VAL A 32 -5.65 -5.79 -4.62
C VAL A 32 -5.77 -6.68 -3.38
N GLN A 33 -5.85 -6.10 -2.18
CA GLN A 33 -5.98 -6.87 -0.94
C GLN A 33 -7.26 -7.74 -0.91
N LYS A 34 -8.34 -7.31 -1.57
CA LYS A 34 -9.58 -8.10 -1.71
C LYS A 34 -9.43 -9.24 -2.72
N VAL A 35 -8.61 -9.07 -3.75
CA VAL A 35 -8.31 -10.13 -4.72
C VAL A 35 -7.43 -11.20 -4.07
N ASP A 36 -6.33 -10.77 -3.45
CA ASP A 36 -5.37 -11.64 -2.78
C ASP A 36 -4.60 -10.83 -1.72
N SER A 37 -4.93 -11.10 -0.45
CA SER A 37 -4.37 -10.38 0.69
C SER A 37 -2.89 -10.66 0.92
N GLU A 38 -2.33 -11.70 0.30
CA GLU A 38 -0.91 -12.03 0.43
C GLU A 38 -0.03 -11.22 -0.51
N LEU A 39 -0.58 -10.41 -1.43
CA LEU A 39 0.22 -9.64 -2.40
C LEU A 39 0.88 -8.40 -1.78
N LEU A 40 0.26 -7.80 -0.78
CA LEU A 40 0.78 -6.61 -0.11
C LEU A 40 0.36 -6.57 1.36
N THR A 41 1.15 -5.89 2.18
CA THR A 41 0.81 -5.61 3.58
C THR A 41 0.41 -4.15 3.71
N ILE A 42 -0.77 -3.91 4.29
CA ILE A 42 -1.25 -2.57 4.64
C ILE A 42 -0.98 -2.33 6.12
N VAL A 43 -0.41 -1.18 6.45
CA VAL A 43 -0.25 -0.66 7.81
C VAL A 43 -1.20 0.52 7.97
N ASP A 44 -2.39 0.25 8.49
CA ASP A 44 -3.44 1.24 8.72
C ASP A 44 -3.38 1.88 10.12
N ASN A 45 -2.64 1.26 11.05
CA ASN A 45 -2.35 1.85 12.35
C ASN A 45 -1.32 2.97 12.23
N MET A 46 -1.75 4.23 12.39
CA MET A 46 -0.90 5.41 12.30
C MET A 46 0.25 5.43 13.31
N ASN A 47 0.09 4.84 14.49
CA ASN A 47 1.17 4.77 15.48
C ASN A 47 2.26 3.80 15.04
N GLU A 48 1.89 2.67 14.43
CA GLU A 48 2.85 1.73 13.86
C GLU A 48 3.54 2.33 12.65
N LEU A 49 2.76 2.98 11.77
CA LEU A 49 3.30 3.67 10.61
C LEU A 49 4.30 4.76 11.02
N SER A 50 4.00 5.53 12.06
CA SER A 50 4.90 6.55 12.61
C SER A 50 6.23 5.95 13.07
N LYS A 51 6.21 4.77 13.70
CA LYS A 51 7.44 4.08 14.15
C LYS A 51 8.28 3.60 12.98
N ILE A 52 7.64 3.19 11.88
CA ILE A 52 8.31 2.71 10.68
C ILE A 52 8.92 3.87 9.88
N THR A 53 8.17 4.96 9.68
CA THR A 53 8.60 6.08 8.83
C THR A 53 9.40 7.14 9.59
N GLY A 54 9.32 7.16 10.92
CA GLY A 54 9.89 8.22 11.76
C GLY A 54 9.13 9.55 11.70
N ILE A 55 7.93 9.57 11.11
CA ILE A 55 7.07 10.76 10.96
C ILE A 55 5.94 10.69 11.97
N THR A 56 5.63 11.79 12.65
CA THR A 56 4.50 11.86 13.59
C THR A 56 3.21 12.26 12.86
N TYR A 57 2.26 11.33 12.74
CA TYR A 57 0.94 11.61 12.16
C TYR A 57 -0.06 12.04 13.24
N ASN A 58 -0.05 13.33 13.60
CA ASN A 58 -0.90 13.90 14.67
C ASN A 58 -2.18 14.60 14.16
N GLY A 59 -2.44 14.59 12.85
CA GLY A 59 -3.59 15.23 12.23
C GLY A 59 -3.50 16.74 12.06
N ALA A 60 -2.36 17.37 12.39
CA ALA A 60 -2.09 18.77 12.05
C ALA A 60 -1.90 18.97 10.53
N GLU A 61 -1.40 17.93 9.86
CA GLU A 61 -1.28 17.83 8.41
C GLU A 61 -2.25 16.78 7.85
N ARG A 62 -2.34 16.70 6.52
CA ARG A 62 -3.10 15.65 5.83
C ARG A 62 -2.57 14.28 6.25
N LEU A 63 -3.42 13.47 6.88
CA LEU A 63 -3.09 12.10 7.23
C LEU A 63 -3.01 11.21 5.98
N PRO A 64 -2.07 10.25 5.93
CA PRO A 64 -2.11 9.22 4.91
C PRO A 64 -3.30 8.29 5.13
N TYR A 65 -3.74 7.64 4.06
CA TYR A 65 -4.72 6.56 4.18
C TYR A 65 -4.15 5.37 4.92
N PHE A 66 -2.91 4.98 4.60
CA PHE A 66 -2.15 3.90 5.22
C PHE A 66 -0.72 3.85 4.66
N GLY A 67 0.16 3.08 5.30
CA GLY A 67 1.37 2.59 4.67
C GLY A 67 1.10 1.29 3.92
N ALA A 68 1.83 1.02 2.85
CA ALA A 68 1.76 -0.23 2.14
C ALA A 68 3.15 -0.70 1.73
N ILE A 69 3.38 -2.01 1.78
CA ILE A 69 4.61 -2.64 1.30
C ILE A 69 4.29 -3.92 0.54
N LEU A 70 5.02 -4.13 -0.56
CA LEU A 70 4.87 -5.30 -1.40
C LEU A 70 5.46 -6.54 -0.71
N THR A 71 4.72 -7.66 -0.71
CA THR A 71 5.25 -8.94 -0.22
C THR A 71 6.08 -9.62 -1.30
N ARG A 72 6.69 -10.76 -0.96
CA ARG A 72 7.34 -11.64 -1.94
C ARG A 72 6.38 -12.08 -3.06
N LYS A 73 5.15 -12.45 -2.72
CA LYS A 73 4.15 -12.88 -3.70
C LYS A 73 3.75 -11.74 -4.63
N GLY A 74 3.61 -10.52 -4.08
CA GLY A 74 3.38 -9.32 -4.88
C GLY A 74 4.52 -9.03 -5.85
N LYS A 75 5.78 -9.23 -5.41
CA LYS A 75 6.96 -9.10 -6.27
C LYS A 75 6.93 -10.07 -7.45
N ASP A 76 6.55 -11.32 -7.21
CA ASP A 76 6.45 -12.33 -8.27
C ASP A 76 5.39 -11.96 -9.34
N VAL A 77 4.40 -11.11 -9.01
CA VAL A 77 3.41 -10.62 -9.98
C VAL A 77 3.98 -9.52 -10.87
N ILE A 78 4.85 -8.64 -10.34
CA ILE A 78 5.38 -7.50 -11.08
C ILE A 78 6.67 -7.81 -11.88
N TYR A 79 7.45 -8.80 -11.42
CA TYR A 79 8.75 -9.20 -12.00
C TYR A 79 8.69 -10.46 -12.87
N LYS A 80 7.49 -11.03 -13.07
CA LYS A 80 7.23 -12.06 -14.07
C LYS A 80 7.34 -11.51 -15.49
#